data_AF-A0A831NXL5-F1
#
_entry.id   AF-A0A831NXL5-F1
#
_cell.length_a   1.000
_cell.length_b   1.000
_cell.length_c   1.000
_cell.angle_alpha   90.00
_cell.angle_beta   90.00
_cell.angle_gamma   90.00
#
_symmetry.space_group_name_H-M   'P 1'
#
loop_
_entity.id
_entity.type
_entity.pdbx_description
1 polymer ?
#
loop_
_entity_poly.entity_id
_entity_poly.type
_entity_poly.pdbx_seq_one_letter_code
_entity_poly.pdbx_strand_id
1 'polypeptide(L)' 'MPTLLVKNMPEDLMRELRRLKVELGCKTWVELLQKLVRLRLRDVVVIEGEDLEEMREAVDEFLELRKLQ' A
#
# COMPACT_ATOMS: atom_id res chain seq x y z
N MET A 1 -1.17 10.34 -13.22
CA MET A 1 -0.51 9.67 -12.07
C MET A 1 -1.60 8.92 -11.32
N PRO A 2 -1.42 7.62 -11.01
CA PRO A 2 -2.39 6.91 -10.18
C PRO A 2 -2.39 7.52 -8.77
N THR A 3 -3.55 7.97 -8.33
CA THR A 3 -3.72 8.55 -6.99
C THR A 3 -4.09 7.44 -6.03
N LEU A 4 -3.23 7.18 -5.04
CA LEU A 4 -3.56 6.26 -3.95
C LEU A 4 -4.53 6.97 -3.00
N LEU A 5 -5.76 6.49 -2.94
CA LEU A 5 -6.80 7.04 -2.08
C LEU A 5 -6.82 6.27 -0.75
N VAL A 6 -6.40 6.90 0.34
CA VAL A 6 -6.49 6.31 1.68
C VAL A 6 -7.81 6.75 2.31
N LYS A 7 -8.74 5.81 2.51
CA LYS A 7 -10.05 6.06 3.14
C LYS A 7 -10.26 5.13 4.34
N ASN A 8 -11.13 5.56 5.26
CA ASN A 8 -11.61 4.76 6.40
C ASN A 8 -10.51 4.27 7.37
N MET A 9 -9.48 5.10 7.60
CA MET A 9 -8.45 4.80 8.59
C MET A 9 -8.76 5.51 9.90
N PRO A 10 -8.57 4.86 11.07
CA PRO A 10 -8.64 5.52 12.36
C PRO A 10 -7.73 6.76 12.39
N GLU A 11 -8.17 7.85 13.00
CA GLU A 11 -7.44 9.13 12.99
C GLU A 11 -6.05 8.99 13.65
N ASP A 12 -5.96 8.18 14.72
CA ASP A 12 -4.71 7.89 15.41
C ASP A 12 -3.71 7.19 14.49
N LEU A 13 -4.18 6.23 13.69
CA LEU A 13 -3.35 5.54 12.70
C LEU A 13 -2.88 6.51 11.59
N MET A 14 -3.77 7.40 11.13
CA MET A 14 -3.40 8.43 10.16
C MET A 14 -2.39 9.45 10.72
N ARG A 15 -2.44 9.74 12.03
CA ARG A 15 -1.47 10.60 12.71
C ARG A 15 -0.09 9.94 12.70
N GLU A 16 0.02 8.67 13.07
CA GLU A 16 1.28 7.93 13.06
C GLU A 16 1.84 7.78 11.65
N LEU A 17 1.01 7.46 10.66
CA LEU A 17 1.44 7.37 9.26
C LEU A 17 1.97 8.71 8.72
N ARG A 18 1.36 9.83 9.08
CA ARG A 18 1.85 11.18 8.73
C ARG A 18 3.20 11.48 9.37
N ARG A 19 3.38 11.12 10.64
CA ARG A 19 4.66 11.25 11.34
C ARG A 19 5.75 10.43 10.68
N LEU A 20 5.50 9.15 10.42
CA LEU A 20 6.43 8.24 9.73
C LEU A 20 6.79 8.73 8.32
N LYS A 21 5.83 9.30 7.58
CA LYS A 21 6.07 9.88 6.26
C LYS A 21 7.17 10.95 6.32
N VAL A 22 7.15 11.81 7.33
CA VAL A 22 8.13 12.88 7.53
C VAL A 22 9.47 12.31 8.00
N GLU A 23 9.46 11.47 9.03
CA GLU A 23 10.68 10.88 9.60
C GLU A 23 11.47 10.08 8.57
N LEU A 24 10.79 9.35 7.69
CA LEU A 24 11.41 8.56 6.61
C LEU A 24 11.66 9.37 5.33
N GLY A 25 11.37 10.68 5.32
CA GLY A 25 11.60 11.57 4.18
C GLY A 25 10.82 11.20 2.91
N CYS A 26 9.60 10.66 3.06
CA CYS A 26 8.77 10.25 1.93
C CYS A 26 7.91 11.43 1.43
N LYS A 27 7.94 11.70 0.13
CA LYS A 27 7.11 12.75 -0.51
C LYS A 27 5.69 12.26 -0.75
N THR A 28 5.53 10.98 -1.06
CA THR A 28 4.23 10.37 -1.38
C THR A 28 3.90 9.23 -0.42
N TRP A 29 2.61 8.88 -0.34
CA TRP A 29 2.15 7.70 0.42
C TRP A 29 2.67 6.40 -0.20
N VAL A 30 2.82 6.36 -1.52
CA VAL A 30 3.40 5.21 -2.25
C VAL A 30 4.85 4.99 -1.83
N GLU A 31 5.66 6.05 -1.72
CA GLU A 31 7.04 5.94 -1.22
C GLU A 31 7.09 5.41 0.22
N LEU A 32 6.20 5.90 1.09
CA LEU A 32 6.11 5.40 2.46
C LEU A 32 5.77 3.90 2.48
N LEU A 33 4.75 3.48 1.73
CA LEU A 33 4.34 2.07 1.64
C LEU A 33 5.48 1.20 1.09
N GLN A 34 6.17 1.63 0.03
CA GLN A 34 7.33 0.92 -0.50
C GLN A 34 8.44 0.77 0.55
N LYS A 35 8.73 1.83 1.32
CA LYS A 35 9.73 1.75 2.40
C LYS A 35 9.27 0.83 3.53
N LEU A 36 8.02 0.90 3.95
CA LEU A 36 7.47 0.04 5.00
C LEU A 36 7.50 -1.43 4.58
N VAL A 37 7.15 -1.75 3.33
CA VAL A 37 7.26 -3.12 2.80
C VAL A 37 8.72 -3.56 2.78
N ARG A 38 9.67 -2.71 2.34
CA ARG A 38 11.11 -3.03 2.35
C ARG A 38 11.70 -3.19 3.75
N LEU A 39 11.22 -2.41 4.73
CA LEU A 39 11.61 -2.53 6.13
C LEU A 39 11.02 -3.80 6.75
N ARG A 40 9.75 -4.13 6.43
CA ARG A 40 9.13 -5.40 6.80
C ARG A 40 9.75 -6.60 6.10
N LEU A 41 10.34 -6.46 4.91
CA LEU A 41 11.08 -7.54 4.26
C LEU A 41 12.35 -7.96 5.03
N ARG A 42 12.80 -7.18 6.02
CA ARG A 42 13.83 -7.64 6.98
C ARG A 42 13.27 -8.60 8.03
N ASP A 43 11.97 -8.55 8.29
CA ASP A 43 11.21 -9.48 9.14
C ASP A 43 10.14 -10.19 8.29
N VAL A 44 10.59 -11.15 7.48
CA VAL A 44 9.82 -12.13 6.69
C VAL A 44 8.29 -11.99 6.79
N VAL A 45 7.66 -11.36 5.80
CA VAL A 45 6.23 -11.60 5.54
C VAL A 45 6.17 -12.84 4.67
N VAL A 46 5.82 -13.99 5.26
CA VAL A 46 5.38 -15.16 4.49
C VAL A 46 4.01 -14.81 3.93
N ILE A 47 3.96 -14.40 2.68
CA ILE A 47 2.73 -14.35 1.90
C ILE A 47 2.64 -15.73 1.25
N GLU A 48 1.66 -16.54 1.64
CA GLU A 48 1.46 -17.86 1.02
C GLU A 48 1.03 -17.69 -0.44
N GLY A 49 1.26 -18.69 -1.29
CA GLY A 49 1.05 -18.58 -2.74
C GLY A 49 -0.38 -18.21 -3.13
N GLU A 50 -1.36 -18.58 -2.30
CA GLU A 50 -2.78 -18.27 -2.50
C GLU A 50 -3.08 -16.77 -2.29
N ASP A 51 -2.52 -16.16 -1.24
CA ASP A 51 -2.68 -14.72 -0.97
C ASP A 51 -2.11 -13.85 -2.11
N LEU A 52 -1.01 -14.30 -2.72
CA LEU A 52 -0.39 -13.62 -3.86
C LEU A 52 -1.27 -13.69 -5.12
N GLU A 53 -1.92 -14.82 -5.34
CA GLU A 53 -2.78 -15.03 -6.50
C GLU A 53 -4.09 -14.23 -6.37
N GLU A 54 -4.73 -14.26 -5.20
CA GLU A 54 -5.91 -13.44 -4.91
C GLU A 54 -5.62 -11.95 -5.06
N MET A 55 -4.46 -11.49 -4.57
CA MET A 55 -4.05 -10.10 -4.75
C MET A 55 -3.82 -9.76 -6.23
N ARG A 56 -3.28 -10.69 -7.02
CA ARG A 56 -3.05 -10.46 -8.46
C ARG A 56 -4.38 -10.38 -9.20
N GLU A 57 -5.29 -11.32 -8.93
CA GLU A 57 -6.63 -11.32 -9.53
C GLU A 57 -7.43 -10.06 -9.17
N ALA A 58 -7.41 -9.64 -7.91
CA ALA A 58 -8.09 -8.42 -7.48
C ALA A 58 -7.50 -7.15 -8.14
N VAL A 59 -6.19 -7.09 -8.37
CA VAL A 59 -5.54 -5.98 -9.07
C VAL A 59 -5.89 -6.00 -10.56
N ASP A 60 -5.91 -7.18 -11.19
CA ASP A 60 -6.24 -7.33 -12.60
C ASP A 60 -7.72 -6.96 -12.86
N GLU A 61 -8.65 -7.43 -12.02
CA GLU A 61 -10.07 -7.06 -12.08
C GLU A 61 -10.27 -5.54 -11.91
N PHE A 62 -9.56 -4.94 -10.96
CA PHE A 62 -9.59 -3.49 -10.76
C PHE A 62 -9.09 -2.70 -11.97
N LEU A 63 -8.08 -3.21 -12.68
CA LEU A 63 -7.56 -2.60 -13.91
C LEU A 63 -8.52 -2.76 -15.10
N GLU A 64 -9.27 -3.85 -15.19
CA GLU A 64 -10.30 -4.04 -16.22
C GLU A 64 -11.47 -3.07 -16.04
N LEU A 65 -11.87 -2.77 -14.80
CA LEU A 65 -12.90 -1.75 -14.51
C LEU A 65 -12.52 -0.36 -15.05
N ARG A 66 -11.22 -0.05 -15.15
CA ARG A 66 -10.73 1.21 -15.72
C ARG A 66 -10.92 1.29 -17.24
N LYS A 67 -11.08 0.16 -17.94
CA LYS A 67 -11.33 0.14 -19.39
C LYS A 67 -12.79 0.38 -19.76
N LEU A 68 -13.69 0.40 -18.77
CA LEU A 68 -15.13 0.63 -18.92
C LEU A 68 -15.55 2.09 -18.66
N GLN A 69 -14.59 3.00 -18.46
CA GLN A 69 -14.77 4.47 -18.37
C GLN A 69 -13.99 5.19 -19.48
#